data_AF-A0A919LSY2-F1
#
_entry.id   AF-A0A919LSY2-F1
#
_cell.length_a   1.000
_cell.length_b   1.000
_cell.length_c   1.000
_cell.angle_alpha   90.00
_cell.angle_beta   90.00
_cell.angle_gamma   90.00
#
_symmetry.space_group_name_H-M   'P 1'
#
loop_
_entity.id
_entity.type
_entity.pdbx_description
1 polymer ?
#
loop_
_entity_poly.entity_id
_entity_poly.type
_entity_poly.pdbx_seq_one_letter_code
_entity_poly.pdbx_strand_id
1 'polypeptide(L)'
;MYRLFPEANVVLHVHTVNATVLSRIEKSDTLALQGYEMQKTLSGQHSHLDTVPIAIFDNDQDIDALAARIADYAQTRPLRYGFRCAATA
;
A
#
# COMPACT_ATOMS: atom_id res chain seq x y z
N MET A 1 -2.60 6.69 10.23
CA MET A 1 -1.17 6.47 9.98
C MET A 1 -0.29 6.81 11.17
N TYR A 2 -0.16 8.07 11.60
CA TYR A 2 0.69 8.41 12.76
C TYR A 2 0.31 7.68 14.08
N ARG A 3 -0.96 7.31 14.24
CA ARG A 3 -1.40 6.45 15.36
C ARG A 3 -0.99 4.98 15.21
N LEU A 4 -0.88 4.48 13.98
CA LEU A 4 -0.53 3.08 13.69
C LEU A 4 0.99 2.88 13.62
N PHE A 5 1.71 3.90 13.13
CA PHE A 5 3.16 3.91 13.00
C PHE A 5 3.67 5.19 13.68
N PRO A 6 3.86 5.17 15.01
CA PRO A 6 4.36 6.32 15.77
C PRO A 6 5.74 6.81 15.30
N GLU A 7 6.54 5.91 14.72
CA GLU A 7 7.85 6.17 14.14
C GLU A 7 7.79 6.87 12.78
N ALA A 8 6.62 6.91 12.13
CA ALA A 8 6.44 7.60 10.86
C ALA A 8 6.46 9.12 11.09
N ASN A 9 7.42 9.80 10.48
CA ASN A 9 7.53 11.26 10.57
C ASN A 9 6.84 11.99 9.42
N VAL A 10 6.57 11.29 8.32
CA VAL A 10 5.97 11.84 7.10
C VAL A 10 5.05 10.79 6.49
N VAL A 11 3.87 11.24 6.04
CA VAL A 11 2.95 10.44 5.21
C VAL A 11 2.85 11.11 3.85
N LEU A 12 3.18 10.37 2.80
CA LEU A 12 3.06 10.82 1.41
C LEU A 12 1.81 10.20 0.79
N HIS A 13 1.01 11.03 0.14
CA HIS A 13 -0.18 10.61 -0.59
C HIS A 13 -0.09 11.11 -2.03
N VAL A 14 -0.12 10.20 -3.01
CA VAL A 14 0.11 10.52 -4.41
C VAL A 14 -0.97 9.93 -5.32
N HIS A 15 -1.38 10.70 -6.32
CA HIS A 15 -2.34 10.29 -7.35
C HIS A 15 -1.66 10.23 -8.71
N THR A 16 -0.84 9.20 -8.93
CA THR A 16 -0.16 9.02 -10.22
C THR A 16 -1.10 8.33 -11.22
N VAL A 17 -0.95 8.67 -12.51
CA VAL A 17 -1.70 8.01 -13.59
C VAL A 17 -1.48 6.49 -13.57
N ASN A 18 -0.24 6.05 -13.31
CA ASN A 18 0.08 4.63 -13.19
C ASN A 18 -0.69 3.97 -12.04
N ALA A 19 -0.85 4.63 -10.89
CA ALA A 19 -1.62 4.10 -9.77
C ALA A 19 -3.11 3.93 -10.12
N THR A 20 -3.68 4.89 -10.84
CA THR A 20 -5.08 4.85 -11.31
C THR A 20 -5.30 3.78 -12.39
N VAL A 21 -4.36 3.61 -13.32
CA VAL A 21 -4.45 2.57 -14.35
C VAL A 21 -4.33 1.19 -13.72
N LEU A 22 -3.33 0.99 -12.85
CA LEU A 22 -3.14 -0.28 -12.14
C LEU A 22 -4.35 -0.64 -11.27
N SER A 23 -5.05 0.31 -10.64
CA SER A 23 -6.25 -0.03 -9.87
C SER A 23 -7.43 -0.50 -10.71
N ARG A 24 -7.43 -0.25 -12.02
CA ARG A 24 -8.47 -0.75 -12.93
C ARG A 24 -8.14 -2.14 -13.47
N ILE A 25 -6.85 -2.48 -13.54
CA ILE A 25 -6.35 -3.75 -14.09
C ILE A 25 -6.21 -4.80 -12.98
N GLU A 26 -5.65 -4.40 -11.84
CA GLU A 26 -5.44 -5.26 -10.69
C GLU A 26 -6.73 -5.32 -9.86
N LYS A 27 -7.36 -6.50 -9.84
CA LYS A 27 -8.58 -6.77 -9.06
C LYS A 27 -8.29 -7.51 -7.76
N SER A 28 -7.03 -7.85 -7.51
CA SER A 28 -6.59 -8.44 -6.25
C SER A 28 -6.52 -7.39 -5.14
N ASP A 29 -6.73 -7.83 -3.90
CA ASP A 29 -6.58 -6.99 -2.69
C ASP A 29 -5.10 -6.70 -2.36
N THR A 30 -4.16 -7.22 -3.14
CA THR A 30 -2.72 -7.02 -2.95
C THR A 30 -2.00 -7.04 -4.28
N LEU A 31 -1.18 -6.01 -4.51
CA LEU A 31 -0.24 -5.92 -5.62
C LEU A 31 1.09 -6.54 -5.20
N ALA A 32 1.49 -7.61 -5.85
CA ALA A 32 2.78 -8.26 -5.64
C ALA A 32 3.83 -7.63 -6.55
N LEU A 33 4.74 -6.83 -5.99
CA LEU A 33 5.90 -6.33 -6.73
C LEU A 33 7.03 -7.35 -6.62
N GLN A 34 7.58 -7.81 -7.74
CA GLN A 34 8.74 -8.71 -7.78
C GLN A 34 9.61 -8.40 -8.99
N GLY A 35 10.92 -8.53 -8.87
CA GLY A 35 11.86 -8.40 -9.99
C GLY A 35 12.23 -6.97 -10.36
N TYR A 36 11.85 -5.97 -9.55
CA TYR A 36 12.18 -4.57 -9.79
C TYR A 36 13.43 -4.17 -9.01
N GLU A 37 14.48 -3.72 -9.71
CA GLU A 37 15.72 -3.23 -9.07
C GLU A 37 15.48 -2.13 -8.03
N MET A 38 14.46 -1.30 -8.26
CA MET A 38 14.04 -0.25 -7.32
C MET A 38 13.61 -0.79 -5.95
N GLN A 39 13.28 -2.08 -5.81
CA GLN A 39 12.93 -2.69 -4.51
C GLN A 39 14.05 -2.58 -3.49
N LYS A 40 15.32 -2.60 -3.93
CA LYS A 40 16.48 -2.47 -3.05
C LYS A 40 16.54 -1.13 -2.30
N THR A 41 15.79 -0.13 -2.76
CA THR A 41 15.67 1.16 -2.07
C THR A 41 14.71 1.13 -0.88
N LEU A 42 13.87 0.10 -0.79
CA LEU A 42 12.95 -0.09 0.32
C LEU A 42 13.67 -0.68 1.53
N SER A 43 13.42 -0.10 2.70
CA SER A 43 14.04 -0.56 3.95
C SER A 43 13.78 -2.06 4.20
N GLY A 44 14.84 -2.83 4.42
CA GLY A 44 14.79 -4.28 4.64
C GLY A 44 14.73 -5.14 3.38
N GLN A 45 14.75 -4.56 2.18
CA GLN A 45 14.87 -5.30 0.92
C GLN A 45 16.32 -5.28 0.43
N HIS A 46 16.95 -6.46 0.37
CA HIS A 46 18.33 -6.60 -0.09
C HIS A 46 18.45 -7.14 -1.52
N SER A 47 17.36 -7.66 -2.05
CA SER A 47 17.27 -8.26 -3.38
C SER A 47 15.97 -7.84 -4.07
N HIS A 48 15.94 -7.95 -5.40
CA HIS A 48 14.72 -7.80 -6.19
C HIS A 48 13.95 -9.12 -6.35
N LEU A 49 14.48 -10.23 -5.80
CA LEU A 49 13.87 -11.55 -5.90
C LEU A 49 12.70 -11.72 -4.92
N ASP A 50 12.69 -10.91 -3.86
CA ASP A 50 11.67 -10.94 -2.81
C ASP A 50 10.39 -10.24 -3.30
N THR A 51 9.26 -10.86 -3.03
CA THR A 51 7.96 -10.27 -3.34
C THR A 51 7.60 -9.25 -2.28
N VAL A 52 7.38 -8.02 -2.71
CA VAL A 52 6.90 -6.93 -1.87
C VAL A 52 5.39 -6.78 -2.06
N PRO A 53 4.57 -7.24 -1.10
CA PRO A 53 3.13 -7.06 -1.16
C PRO A 53 2.76 -5.61 -0.81
N ILE A 54 1.99 -4.97 -1.68
CA ILE A 54 1.37 -3.67 -1.42
C ILE A 54 -0.13 -3.89 -1.30
N ALA A 55 -0.70 -3.61 -0.12
CA ALA A 55 -2.14 -3.76 0.10
C ALA A 55 -2.94 -2.78 -0.76
N ILE A 56 -4.04 -3.25 -1.33
CA ILE A 56 -5.01 -2.45 -2.06
C ILE A 56 -6.29 -2.42 -1.22
N PHE A 57 -6.79 -1.21 -0.97
CA PHE A 57 -8.09 -1.00 -0.32
C PHE A 57 -9.03 -0.33 -1.31
N ASP A 58 -10.33 -0.62 -1.22
CA ASP A 58 -11.31 0.12 -1.99
C ASP A 58 -11.35 1.59 -1.56
N ASN A 59 -11.50 2.48 -2.54
CA ASN A 59 -11.71 3.89 -2.27
C ASN A 59 -13.13 4.09 -1.71
N ASP A 60 -13.18 4.10 -0.39
CA ASP A 60 -14.39 4.37 0.38
C ASP A 60 -14.43 5.85 0.76
N GLN A 61 -15.59 6.47 0.55
CA GLN A 61 -15.81 7.86 0.96
C GLN A 61 -15.99 7.99 2.47
N ASP A 62 -16.31 6.88 3.15
CA ASP A 62 -16.25 6.80 4.61
C ASP A 62 -14.80 6.62 5.06
N ILE A 63 -14.18 7.75 5.39
CA ILE A 63 -12.78 7.81 5.81
C ILE A 63 -12.57 7.12 7.16
N ASP A 64 -13.55 7.15 8.06
CA ASP A 64 -13.45 6.53 9.38
C ASP A 64 -13.52 5.00 9.25
N ALA A 65 -14.43 4.49 8.42
CA ALA A 65 -14.51 3.07 8.10
C ALA A 65 -13.25 2.58 7.37
N LEU A 66 -12.73 3.35 6.41
CA LEU A 66 -11.48 3.03 5.71
C LEU A 66 -10.31 2.98 6.69
N ALA A 67 -10.19 3.95 7.59
CA ALA A 67 -9.12 3.99 8.59
C ALA A 67 -9.20 2.79 9.54
N ALA A 68 -10.40 2.37 9.96
CA ALA A 68 -10.60 1.19 10.78
C ALA A 68 -10.18 -0.10 10.06
N ARG A 69 -10.54 -0.25 8.77
CA ARG A 69 -10.10 -1.41 7.95
C ARG A 69 -8.59 -1.46 7.78
N ILE A 70 -7.94 -0.32 7.52
CA ILE A 70 -6.48 -0.25 7.41
C ILE A 70 -5.83 -0.63 8.74
N ALA A 71 -6.38 -0.14 9.87
CA ALA A 71 -5.89 -0.46 11.21
C ALA A 71 -6.03 -1.95 11.53
N ASP A 72 -7.15 -2.58 11.17
CA ASP A 72 -7.37 -4.01 11.34
C ASP A 72 -6.41 -4.85 10.47
N TYR A 73 -6.27 -4.49 9.20
CA TYR A 73 -5.32 -5.15 8.29
C TYR A 73 -3.88 -5.05 8.81
N ALA A 74 -3.49 -3.89 9.33
CA ALA A 74 -2.15 -3.65 9.87
C ALA A 74 -1.81 -4.53 11.09
N GLN A 75 -2.80 -5.05 11.83
CA GLN A 75 -2.58 -5.95 12.96
C GLN A 75 -2.13 -7.34 12.53
N THR A 76 -2.65 -7.83 11.40
CA THR A 76 -2.38 -9.19 10.91
C THR A 76 -1.28 -9.22 9.85
N ARG A 77 -1.06 -8.10 9.14
CA ARG A 77 -0.07 -7.98 8.06
C ARG A 77 0.65 -6.64 8.15
N PRO A 78 2.00 -6.63 8.23
CA PRO A 78 2.74 -5.40 8.40
C PRO A 78 2.74 -4.56 7.11
N LEU A 79 2.13 -3.38 7.15
CA LEU A 79 2.10 -2.39 6.04
C LEU A 79 3.44 -1.63 5.94
N ARG A 80 4.55 -2.34 5.73
CA ARG A 80 5.92 -1.77 5.77
C ARG A 80 6.20 -0.72 4.70
N TYR A 81 5.55 -0.84 3.54
CA TYR A 81 5.86 -0.04 2.35
C TYR A 81 4.69 0.85 1.91
N GLY A 82 3.60 0.87 2.69
CA GLY A 82 2.39 1.61 2.38
C GLY A 82 1.28 0.75 1.77
N PHE A 83 0.21 1.43 1.33
CA PHE A 83 -0.96 0.84 0.70
C PHE A 83 -1.51 1.79 -0.35
N ARG A 84 -2.36 1.26 -1.24
CA ARG A 84 -3.06 2.04 -2.27
C ARG A 84 -4.55 1.99 -2.04
N CYS A 85 -5.25 3.07 -2.36
CA CYS A 85 -6.70 3.06 -2.56
C CYS A 85 -7.02 2.85 -4.05
N ALA A 86 -7.84 1.86 -4.38
CA ALA A 86 -8.28 1.58 -5.74
C ALA A 86 -9.19 2.72 -6.23
N ALA A 87 -8.94 3.28 -7.41
CA ALA A 87 -9.80 4.34 -7.94
C ALA A 87 -11.23 3.80 -8.16
N THR A 88 -12.23 4.52 -7.64
CA THR A 88 -13.64 4.28 -7.96
C THR A 88 -13.84 4.35 -9.47
N ALA A 89 -14.57 3.38 -10.02
CA ALA A 89 -14.91 3.30 -11.44
C ALA A 89 -15.76 4.51 -11.89
#